data_AF-A0A8S3HM75-F1
#
_entry.id   AF-A0A8S3HM75-F1
#
_cell.length_a   1.000
_cell.length_b   1.000
_cell.length_c   1.000
_cell.angle_alpha   90.00
_cell.angle_beta   90.00
_cell.angle_gamma   90.00
#
_symmetry.space_group_name_H-M   'P 1'
#
loop_
_entity.id
_entity.type
_entity.pdbx_description
1 polymer ?
#
loop_
_entity_poly.entity_id
_entity_poly.type
_entity_poly.pdbx_seq_one_letter_code
_entity_poly.pdbx_strand_id
1 'polypeptide(L)'
;QLIQLNFHPQLETVLREVRYLEIKDRKDIPQAALEIYKENDTFLSYINNLNYTITSYNKIRETIAEVEYPLIEQQLQAIDHQLTDAENKLTWSTSGIGDYILRTRTMVFDLEQRLQKSKNNILEIQSIMATWSKSPLYERASARVSGTTEKQAGSGDNLLILADLDERLNKRYREIREAGERIHGLVEDNR
;
A
#
# COMPACT_ATOMS: atom_id res chain seq x y z
N GLN A 1 -13.25 -10.69 9.00
CA GLN A 1 -13.60 -10.07 10.29
C GLN A 1 -12.84 -8.76 10.42
N LEU A 2 -13.57 -7.65 10.42
CA LEU A 2 -12.97 -6.34 10.67
C LEU A 2 -12.77 -6.19 12.17
N ILE A 3 -11.64 -5.65 12.57
CA ILE A 3 -11.29 -5.46 13.98
C ILE A 3 -11.75 -4.08 14.43
N GLN A 4 -12.24 -3.98 15.65
CA GLN A 4 -12.63 -2.72 16.27
C GLN A 4 -11.96 -2.56 17.63
N LEU A 5 -11.59 -1.33 17.96
CA LEU A 5 -10.99 -1.01 19.24
C LEU A 5 -12.05 -1.11 20.35
N ASN A 6 -11.79 -1.92 21.37
CA ASN A 6 -12.62 -1.99 22.56
C ASN A 6 -12.28 -0.84 23.54
N PHE A 7 -12.51 0.40 23.11
CA PHE A 7 -12.38 1.58 23.96
C PHE A 7 -13.66 2.40 23.93
N HIS A 8 -14.28 2.59 25.10
CA HIS A 8 -15.57 3.26 25.17
C HIS A 8 -15.40 4.77 24.93
N PRO A 9 -16.14 5.41 24.01
CA PRO A 9 -15.98 6.83 23.67
C PRO A 9 -16.25 7.79 24.83
N GLN A 10 -17.05 7.35 25.81
CA GLN A 10 -17.26 8.12 27.05
C GLN A 10 -15.98 8.23 27.88
N LEU A 11 -15.11 7.22 27.84
CA LEU A 11 -13.85 7.24 28.60
C LEU A 11 -12.87 8.26 27.99
N GLU A 12 -12.82 8.36 26.67
CA GLU A 12 -12.09 9.41 25.96
C GLU A 12 -12.61 10.82 26.31
N THR A 13 -13.94 10.96 26.40
CA THR A 13 -14.60 12.22 26.76
C THR A 13 -14.25 12.64 28.19
N VAL A 14 -14.33 11.72 29.15
CA VAL A 14 -13.97 11.95 30.55
C VAL A 14 -12.49 12.34 30.68
N LEU A 15 -11.59 11.63 29.98
CA LEU A 15 -10.15 11.95 29.98
C LEU A 15 -9.87 13.35 29.42
N ARG A 16 -10.59 13.73 28.37
CA ARG A 16 -10.52 15.07 27.78
C ARG A 16 -11.07 16.14 28.73
N GLU A 17 -12.16 15.86 29.44
CA GLU A 17 -12.72 16.76 30.46
C GLU A 17 -11.76 16.96 31.64
N VAL A 18 -11.13 15.89 32.14
CA VAL A 18 -10.13 15.97 33.21
C VAL A 18 -8.93 16.82 32.78
N ARG A 19 -8.45 16.68 31.54
CA ARG A 19 -7.41 17.55 30.97
C ARG A 19 -7.82 19.03 30.99
N TYR A 20 -9.05 19.34 30.58
CA TYR A 20 -9.55 20.72 30.58
C TYR A 20 -9.74 21.28 31.99
N LEU A 21 -10.12 20.44 32.96
CA LEU A 21 -10.27 20.85 34.36
C LEU A 21 -8.92 21.13 35.02
N GLU A 22 -7.88 20.37 34.69
CA GLU A 22 -6.49 20.62 35.13
C GLU A 22 -5.97 21.95 34.57
N ILE A 23 -6.13 22.21 33.27
CA ILE A 23 -5.71 23.48 32.63
C ILE A 23 -6.41 24.69 33.25
N LYS A 24 -7.65 24.51 33.74
CA LYS A 24 -8.45 25.56 34.38
C LYS A 24 -8.22 25.70 35.88
N ASP A 25 -7.27 24.95 36.46
CA ASP A 25 -6.85 24.99 37.87
C ASP A 25 -8.04 24.86 38.86
N ARG A 26 -9.01 24.01 38.52
CA ARG A 26 -10.16 23.72 39.40
C ARG A 26 -9.84 22.58 40.35
N LYS A 27 -10.05 22.80 41.65
CA LYS A 27 -9.73 21.86 42.75
C LYS A 27 -10.75 20.72 42.95
N ASP A 28 -11.80 20.66 42.15
CA ASP A 28 -12.93 19.73 42.33
C ASP A 28 -12.80 18.45 41.48
N ILE A 29 -11.56 17.99 41.24
CA ILE A 29 -11.31 16.78 40.44
C ILE A 29 -11.30 15.57 41.38
N PRO A 30 -12.15 14.55 41.15
CA PRO A 30 -12.11 13.31 41.92
C PRO A 30 -10.72 12.65 41.84
N GLN A 31 -10.18 12.22 42.97
CA GLN A 31 -8.83 11.65 43.06
C GLN A 31 -8.63 10.43 42.15
N ALA A 32 -9.68 9.62 41.97
CA ALA A 32 -9.70 8.50 41.02
C ALA A 32 -9.52 8.95 39.55
N ALA A 33 -10.08 10.10 39.16
CA ALA A 33 -9.93 10.64 37.81
C ALA A 33 -8.51 11.18 37.57
N LEU A 34 -7.87 11.67 38.63
CA LEU A 34 -6.51 12.20 38.60
C LEU A 34 -5.46 11.09 38.48
N GLU A 35 -5.70 9.92 39.09
CA GLU A 35 -4.88 8.72 38.93
C GLU A 35 -4.97 8.15 37.51
N ILE A 36 -6.19 8.02 36.97
CA ILE A 36 -6.39 7.58 35.58
C ILE A 36 -5.75 8.57 34.60
N TYR A 37 -5.81 9.86 34.89
CA TYR A 37 -5.19 10.89 34.06
C TYR A 37 -3.65 10.82 34.03
N LYS A 38 -3.00 10.40 35.11
CA LYS A 38 -1.53 10.21 35.12
C LYS A 38 -1.06 9.12 34.16
N GLU A 39 -1.87 8.08 33.98
CA GLU A 39 -1.62 7.00 33.01
C GLU A 39 -2.27 7.28 31.65
N ASN A 40 -3.04 8.37 31.52
CA ASN A 40 -3.76 8.68 30.29
C ASN A 40 -2.84 8.92 29.10
N ASP A 41 -1.70 9.59 29.28
CA ASP A 41 -0.77 9.84 28.17
C ASP A 41 -0.23 8.52 27.58
N THR A 42 0.01 7.51 28.41
CA THR A 42 0.43 6.18 27.93
C THR A 42 -0.72 5.44 27.27
N PHE A 43 -1.93 5.51 27.82
CA PHE A 43 -3.13 4.95 27.19
C PHE A 43 -3.45 5.59 25.84
N LEU A 44 -3.36 6.91 25.72
CA LEU A 44 -3.56 7.63 24.46
C LEU A 44 -2.52 7.22 23.41
N SER A 45 -1.27 7.04 23.82
CA SER A 45 -0.24 6.49 22.94
C SER A 45 -0.61 5.08 22.46
N TYR A 46 -1.05 4.20 23.35
CA TYR A 46 -1.50 2.86 23.00
C TYR A 46 -2.71 2.86 22.06
N ILE A 47 -3.71 3.68 22.35
CA ILE A 47 -4.92 3.85 21.52
C ILE A 47 -4.54 4.33 20.11
N ASN A 48 -3.66 5.33 20.00
CA ASN A 48 -3.20 5.81 18.70
C ASN A 48 -2.49 4.72 17.89
N ASN A 49 -1.60 3.96 18.55
CA ASN A 49 -0.89 2.84 17.90
C ASN A 49 -1.85 1.72 17.47
N LEU A 50 -2.83 1.39 18.31
CA LEU A 50 -3.84 0.37 18.01
C LEU A 50 -4.79 0.81 16.90
N ASN A 51 -5.26 2.07 16.92
CA ASN A 51 -6.10 2.62 15.86
C ASN A 51 -5.40 2.61 14.50
N TYR A 52 -4.12 2.98 14.46
CA TYR A 52 -3.31 2.85 13.24
C TYR A 52 -3.26 1.39 12.77
N THR A 53 -2.93 0.47 13.68
CA THR A 53 -2.82 -0.96 13.39
C THR A 53 -4.13 -1.55 12.85
N ILE A 54 -5.27 -1.21 13.48
CA ILE A 54 -6.60 -1.65 13.07
C ILE A 54 -6.94 -1.09 11.68
N THR A 55 -6.67 0.20 11.45
CA THR A 55 -6.94 0.85 10.15
C THR A 55 -6.12 0.21 9.04
N SER A 56 -4.81 0.02 9.24
CA SER A 56 -3.94 -0.64 8.26
C SER A 56 -4.34 -2.10 8.04
N TYR A 57 -4.66 -2.86 9.10
CA TYR A 57 -5.10 -4.25 8.98
C TYR A 57 -6.43 -4.38 8.22
N ASN A 58 -7.44 -3.57 8.56
CA ASN A 58 -8.72 -3.57 7.87
C ASN A 58 -8.56 -3.16 6.40
N LYS A 59 -7.73 -2.15 6.12
CA LYS A 59 -7.38 -1.75 4.75
C LYS A 59 -6.72 -2.90 3.99
N ILE A 60 -5.72 -3.58 4.57
CA ILE A 60 -5.08 -4.74 3.95
C ILE A 60 -6.14 -5.78 3.58
N ARG A 61 -7.03 -6.13 4.51
CA ARG A 61 -8.12 -7.10 4.26
C ARG A 61 -9.08 -6.68 3.14
N GLU A 62 -9.38 -5.41 3.01
CA GLU A 62 -10.26 -4.89 1.94
C GLU A 62 -9.57 -4.79 0.58
N THR A 63 -8.25 -4.57 0.56
CA THR A 63 -7.49 -4.30 -0.67
C THR A 63 -6.78 -5.55 -1.25
N ILE A 64 -6.86 -6.69 -0.55
CA ILE A 64 -6.25 -7.95 -0.99
C ILE A 64 -7.01 -8.52 -2.18
N ALA A 65 -6.28 -8.77 -3.26
CA ALA A 65 -6.76 -9.60 -4.36
C ALA A 65 -6.60 -11.10 -4.01
N GLU A 66 -7.46 -11.96 -4.55
CA GLU A 66 -7.41 -13.42 -4.29
C GLU A 66 -6.04 -14.04 -4.62
N VAL A 67 -5.35 -13.49 -5.62
CA VAL A 67 -4.00 -13.94 -6.03
C VAL A 67 -2.89 -13.46 -5.08
N GLU A 68 -3.12 -12.40 -4.30
CA GLU A 68 -2.17 -11.86 -3.33
C GLU A 68 -2.28 -12.58 -1.98
N TYR A 69 -3.47 -13.12 -1.66
CA TYR A 69 -3.76 -13.80 -0.39
C TYR A 69 -2.77 -14.93 -0.01
N PRO A 70 -2.46 -15.91 -0.87
CA PRO A 70 -1.56 -17.01 -0.49
C PRO A 70 -0.13 -16.56 -0.16
N LEU A 71 0.31 -15.40 -0.64
CA LEU A 71 1.65 -14.87 -0.37
C LEU A 71 1.77 -14.25 1.04
N ILE A 72 0.66 -13.76 1.57
CA ILE A 72 0.59 -13.04 2.85
C ILE A 72 -0.12 -13.84 3.94
N GLU A 73 -0.74 -14.97 3.61
CA GLU A 73 -1.53 -15.79 4.52
C GLU A 73 -0.75 -16.13 5.80
N GLN A 74 0.51 -16.56 5.70
CA GLN A 74 1.32 -16.89 6.87
C GLN A 74 1.57 -15.68 7.79
N GLN A 75 1.80 -14.51 7.21
CA GLN A 75 2.05 -13.28 7.97
C GLN A 75 0.75 -12.78 8.61
N LEU A 76 -0.37 -12.88 7.89
CA LEU A 76 -1.69 -12.54 8.38
C LEU A 76 -2.09 -13.46 9.54
N GLN A 77 -1.85 -14.77 9.43
CA GLN A 77 -2.09 -15.73 10.52
C GLN A 77 -1.25 -15.44 11.76
N ALA A 78 0.02 -15.04 11.59
CA ALA A 78 0.86 -14.65 12.72
C ALA A 78 0.33 -13.40 13.43
N ILE A 79 -0.15 -12.41 12.67
CA ILE A 79 -0.80 -11.21 13.20
C ILE A 79 -2.12 -11.59 13.90
N ASP A 80 -2.95 -12.43 13.29
CA ASP A 80 -4.21 -12.91 13.86
C ASP A 80 -4.01 -13.67 15.17
N HIS A 81 -2.95 -14.47 15.28
CA HIS A 81 -2.58 -15.15 16.53
C HIS A 81 -2.23 -14.13 17.62
N GLN A 82 -1.45 -13.09 17.30
CA GLN A 82 -1.15 -12.04 18.28
C GLN A 82 -2.38 -11.22 18.67
N LEU A 83 -3.29 -10.98 17.74
CA LEU A 83 -4.55 -10.29 18.07
C LEU A 83 -5.44 -11.16 18.95
N THR A 84 -5.50 -12.47 18.69
CA THR A 84 -6.25 -13.43 19.50
C THR A 84 -5.66 -13.55 20.91
N ASP A 85 -4.33 -13.56 21.03
CA ASP A 85 -3.66 -13.54 22.34
C ASP A 85 -3.93 -12.23 23.10
N ALA A 86 -3.99 -11.09 22.38
CA ALA A 86 -4.37 -9.80 22.97
C ALA A 86 -5.80 -9.81 23.51
N GLU A 87 -6.76 -10.32 22.75
CA GLU A 87 -8.16 -10.40 23.17
C GLU A 87 -8.36 -11.28 24.42
N ASN A 88 -7.60 -12.38 24.54
CA ASN A 88 -7.83 -13.37 25.60
C ASN A 88 -6.99 -13.15 26.87
N LYS A 89 -5.80 -12.54 26.77
CA LYS A 89 -4.81 -12.55 27.87
C LYS A 89 -4.36 -11.17 28.33
N LEU A 90 -4.59 -10.11 27.54
CA LEU A 90 -4.02 -8.78 27.81
C LEU A 90 -5.11 -7.82 28.31
N THR A 91 -4.94 -7.35 29.54
CA THR A 91 -5.70 -6.23 30.10
C THR A 91 -4.85 -4.96 30.11
N TRP A 92 -5.47 -3.79 29.95
CA TRP A 92 -4.79 -2.48 29.88
C TRP A 92 -3.82 -2.18 31.04
N SER A 93 -3.98 -2.85 32.19
CA SER A 93 -3.13 -2.75 33.38
C SER A 93 -1.96 -3.75 33.44
N THR A 94 -1.80 -4.61 32.43
CA THR A 94 -0.72 -5.61 32.39
C THR A 94 0.62 -4.97 32.04
N SER A 95 1.67 -5.24 32.83
CA SER A 95 3.02 -4.74 32.54
C SER A 95 3.56 -5.33 31.22
N GLY A 96 4.06 -4.49 30.31
CA GLY A 96 4.62 -4.91 29.02
C GLY A 96 3.67 -4.81 27.82
N ILE A 97 2.47 -4.25 28.00
CA ILE A 97 1.50 -4.07 26.90
C ILE A 97 2.05 -3.15 25.80
N GLY A 98 2.86 -2.15 26.16
CA GLY A 98 3.43 -1.21 25.21
C GLY A 98 4.36 -1.88 24.20
N ASP A 99 5.23 -2.78 24.66
CA ASP A 99 6.13 -3.55 23.78
C ASP A 99 5.33 -4.50 22.88
N TYR A 100 4.25 -5.07 23.40
CA TYR A 100 3.36 -5.91 22.62
C TYR A 100 2.67 -5.14 21.49
N ILE A 101 2.07 -3.99 21.82
CA ILE A 101 1.40 -3.11 20.85
C ILE A 101 2.39 -2.63 19.80
N LEU A 102 3.61 -2.28 20.21
CA LEU A 102 4.66 -1.86 19.27
C LEU A 102 5.05 -3.00 18.32
N ARG A 103 5.23 -4.23 18.83
CA ARG A 103 5.53 -5.40 18.00
C ARG A 103 4.42 -5.67 16.98
N THR A 104 3.15 -5.69 17.42
CA THR A 104 2.01 -5.89 16.51
C THR A 104 1.95 -4.80 15.46
N ARG A 105 2.16 -3.54 15.85
CA ARG A 105 2.23 -2.40 14.93
C ARG A 105 3.35 -2.58 13.90
N THR A 106 4.55 -2.97 14.33
CA THR A 106 5.69 -3.16 13.41
C THR A 106 5.42 -4.28 12.41
N MET A 107 4.82 -5.40 12.83
CA MET A 107 4.45 -6.49 11.92
C MET A 107 3.42 -6.05 10.87
N VAL A 108 2.38 -5.33 11.29
CA VAL A 108 1.35 -4.82 10.37
C VAL A 108 1.92 -3.75 9.44
N PHE A 109 2.81 -2.89 9.94
CA PHE A 109 3.50 -1.89 9.13
C PHE A 109 4.41 -2.53 8.07
N ASP A 110 5.21 -3.55 8.45
CA ASP A 110 6.05 -4.28 7.50
C ASP A 110 5.22 -4.94 6.40
N LEU A 111 4.10 -5.57 6.79
CA LEU A 111 3.17 -6.15 5.83
C LEU A 111 2.56 -5.10 4.89
N GLU A 112 2.13 -3.95 5.42
CA GLU A 112 1.58 -2.84 4.62
C GLU A 112 2.64 -2.32 3.63
N GLN A 113 3.88 -2.09 4.09
CA GLN A 113 4.96 -1.60 3.25
C GLN A 113 5.29 -2.57 2.11
N ARG A 114 5.40 -3.86 2.40
CA ARG A 114 5.67 -4.89 1.40
C ARG A 114 4.54 -5.01 0.38
N LEU A 115 3.28 -4.97 0.85
CA LEU A 115 2.11 -4.99 -0.04
C LEU A 115 2.09 -3.75 -0.94
N GLN A 116 2.35 -2.57 -0.39
CA GLN A 116 2.39 -1.33 -1.16
C GLN A 116 3.52 -1.34 -2.19
N LYS A 117 4.72 -1.82 -1.81
CA LYS A 117 5.87 -1.97 -2.72
C LYS A 117 5.52 -2.93 -3.87
N SER A 118 4.94 -4.08 -3.56
CA SER A 118 4.49 -5.05 -4.57
C SER A 118 3.47 -4.43 -5.54
N LYS A 119 2.45 -3.74 -5.02
CA LYS A 119 1.44 -3.05 -5.85
C LYS A 119 2.07 -1.96 -6.73
N ASN A 120 2.96 -1.14 -6.18
CA ASN A 120 3.67 -0.11 -6.96
C ASN A 120 4.51 -0.74 -8.07
N ASN A 121 5.24 -1.82 -7.78
CA ASN A 121 6.04 -2.53 -8.76
C ASN A 121 5.17 -3.11 -9.89
N ILE A 122 4.01 -3.69 -9.57
CA ILE A 122 3.04 -4.16 -10.57
C ILE A 122 2.54 -3.00 -11.45
N LEU A 123 2.21 -1.85 -10.86
CA LEU A 123 1.76 -0.67 -11.62
C LEU A 123 2.86 -0.15 -12.56
N GLU A 124 4.12 -0.14 -12.13
CA GLU A 124 5.24 0.21 -13.00
C GLU A 124 5.40 -0.77 -14.17
N ILE A 125 5.33 -2.07 -13.90
CA ILE A 125 5.37 -3.11 -14.95
C ILE A 125 4.20 -2.92 -15.92
N GLN A 126 3.00 -2.65 -15.43
CA GLN A 126 1.83 -2.38 -16.28
C GLN A 126 2.00 -1.12 -17.13
N SER A 127 2.61 -0.06 -16.60
CA SER A 127 2.91 1.17 -17.34
C SER A 127 3.94 0.93 -18.46
N ILE A 128 4.97 0.14 -18.19
CA ILE A 128 5.95 -0.30 -19.19
C ILE A 128 5.25 -1.11 -20.30
N MET A 129 4.43 -2.09 -19.91
CA MET A 129 3.65 -2.90 -20.87
C MET A 129 2.65 -2.05 -21.67
N ALA A 130 2.02 -1.03 -21.07
CA ALA A 130 1.11 -0.13 -21.75
C ALA A 130 1.84 0.79 -22.75
N THR A 131 3.07 1.19 -22.45
CA THR A 131 3.96 1.86 -23.41
C THR A 131 4.21 0.95 -24.61
N TRP A 132 4.32 -0.36 -24.36
CA TRP A 132 4.52 -1.31 -25.43
C TRP A 132 3.31 -1.57 -26.31
N SER A 133 2.10 -1.55 -25.76
CA SER A 133 0.88 -1.78 -26.54
C SER A 133 0.48 -0.60 -27.42
N LYS A 134 0.89 0.63 -27.07
CA LYS A 134 0.53 1.85 -27.80
C LYS A 134 1.34 2.08 -29.08
N SER A 135 2.51 1.47 -29.21
CA SER A 135 3.39 1.67 -30.37
C SER A 135 3.41 0.41 -31.23
N PRO A 136 2.57 0.33 -32.29
CA PRO A 136 2.61 -0.80 -33.20
C PRO A 136 3.94 -0.85 -33.96
N LEU A 137 4.53 -2.04 -34.07
CA LEU A 137 5.74 -2.30 -34.86
C LEU A 137 5.54 -1.97 -36.34
N TYR A 138 4.33 -2.20 -36.81
CA TYR A 138 3.92 -1.96 -38.18
C TYR A 138 2.85 -0.88 -38.22
N GLU A 139 3.20 0.28 -38.76
CA GLU A 139 2.24 1.29 -39.12
C GLU A 139 1.91 1.12 -40.61
N ARG A 140 0.61 1.18 -40.94
CA ARG A 140 0.20 1.28 -42.33
C ARG A 140 0.68 2.62 -42.86
N ALA A 141 1.23 2.65 -44.07
CA ALA A 141 1.52 3.91 -44.74
C ALA A 141 0.20 4.68 -44.88
N SER A 142 -0.02 5.69 -44.04
CA SER A 142 -1.14 6.59 -44.23
C SER A 142 -0.80 7.42 -45.47
N ALA A 143 -1.68 7.33 -46.47
CA ALA A 143 -1.56 8.09 -47.70
C ALA A 143 -1.49 9.59 -47.35
N ARG A 144 -0.27 10.18 -47.35
CA ARG A 144 0.05 11.61 -47.58
C ARG A 144 1.50 12.01 -47.24
N VAL A 145 2.50 11.17 -47.49
CA VAL A 145 3.88 11.69 -47.66
C VAL A 145 4.49 11.11 -48.91
N SER A 146 4.05 11.63 -50.05
CA SER A 146 4.84 11.68 -51.27
C SER A 146 4.37 12.86 -52.10
N GLY A 147 4.76 14.06 -51.66
CA GLY A 147 4.89 15.17 -52.58
C GLY A 147 6.09 14.92 -53.49
N THR A 148 5.97 13.95 -54.42
CA THR A 148 6.76 13.83 -55.65
C THR A 148 6.17 12.72 -56.54
N THR A 149 5.52 13.17 -57.61
CA THR A 149 5.43 12.56 -58.96
C THR A 149 5.00 11.10 -59.11
N GLU A 150 3.73 10.98 -59.51
CA GLU A 150 3.22 10.21 -60.67
C GLU A 150 3.58 8.71 -60.83
N LYS A 151 2.49 7.93 -60.93
CA LYS A 151 2.35 6.60 -61.57
C LYS A 151 2.72 5.38 -60.72
N GLN A 152 1.75 4.84 -59.98
CA GLN A 152 0.83 3.78 -60.47
C GLN A 152 -0.22 3.53 -59.38
N ALA A 153 -1.44 3.96 -59.68
CA ALA A 153 -2.63 3.56 -58.94
C ALA A 153 -2.85 2.05 -59.15
N GLY A 154 -2.89 1.28 -58.07
CA GLY A 154 -3.33 -0.13 -58.16
C GLY A 154 -2.91 -1.06 -57.02
N SER A 155 -1.87 -0.78 -56.23
CA SER A 155 -1.44 -1.72 -55.18
C SER A 155 -0.63 -1.05 -54.05
N GLY A 156 -1.08 0.11 -53.57
CA GLY A 156 -0.34 0.93 -52.60
C GLY A 156 -1.03 1.13 -51.24
N ASP A 157 -2.33 0.84 -51.11
CA ASP A 157 -3.10 1.22 -49.92
C ASP A 157 -2.86 0.31 -48.69
N ASN A 158 -2.09 -0.77 -48.87
CA ASN A 158 -1.78 -1.76 -47.83
C ASN A 158 -0.28 -1.95 -47.60
N LEU A 159 0.59 -1.08 -48.13
CA LEU A 159 2.01 -1.23 -47.89
C LEU A 159 2.36 -0.76 -46.47
N LEU A 160 3.05 -1.66 -45.76
CA LEU A 160 3.73 -1.33 -44.52
C LEU A 160 4.95 -0.46 -44.87
N ILE A 161 5.27 0.54 -44.04
CA ILE A 161 6.50 1.32 -44.22
C ILE A 161 7.69 0.43 -43.84
N LEU A 162 8.34 -0.16 -44.84
CA LEU A 162 9.45 -1.13 -44.64
C LEU A 162 10.83 -0.48 -44.52
N ALA A 163 10.97 0.80 -44.92
CA ALA A 163 12.27 1.44 -45.13
C ALA A 163 13.10 1.64 -43.84
N ASP A 164 12.45 1.73 -42.67
CA ASP A 164 13.11 1.91 -41.37
C ASP A 164 12.89 0.72 -40.41
N LEU A 165 12.55 -0.46 -40.94
CA LEU A 165 12.23 -1.60 -40.09
C LEU A 165 13.40 -1.98 -39.20
N ASP A 166 14.60 -2.16 -39.75
CA ASP A 166 15.74 -2.65 -38.97
C ASP A 166 16.17 -1.65 -37.87
N GLU A 167 16.14 -0.34 -38.16
CA GLU A 167 16.44 0.69 -37.17
C GLU A 167 15.36 0.79 -36.08
N ARG A 168 14.08 0.70 -36.45
CA ARG A 168 12.95 0.65 -35.50
C ARG A 168 12.98 -0.62 -34.65
N LEU A 169 13.32 -1.76 -35.25
CA LEU A 169 13.38 -3.06 -34.60
C LEU A 169 14.56 -3.09 -33.61
N ASN A 170 15.73 -2.55 -33.98
CA ASN A 170 16.87 -2.39 -33.09
C ASN A 170 16.61 -1.38 -31.96
N LYS A 171 15.92 -0.27 -32.24
CA LYS A 171 15.47 0.67 -31.21
C LYS A 171 14.50 -0.03 -30.23
N ARG A 172 13.59 -0.84 -30.75
CA ARG A 172 12.60 -1.55 -29.93
C ARG A 172 13.22 -2.65 -29.07
N TYR A 173 14.15 -3.41 -29.63
CA TYR A 173 14.90 -4.40 -28.87
C TYR A 173 15.68 -3.75 -27.72
N ARG A 174 16.27 -2.57 -27.93
CA ARG A 174 16.91 -1.81 -26.85
C ARG A 174 15.90 -1.39 -25.77
N GLU A 175 14.78 -0.78 -26.16
CA GLU A 175 13.73 -0.37 -25.22
C GLU A 175 13.19 -1.56 -24.40
N ILE A 176 12.95 -2.70 -25.05
CA ILE A 176 12.46 -3.92 -24.38
C ILE A 176 13.53 -4.50 -23.46
N ARG A 177 14.80 -4.47 -23.86
CA ARG A 177 15.91 -4.95 -23.04
C ARG A 177 16.12 -4.09 -21.80
N GLU A 178 16.18 -2.77 -21.97
CA GLU A 178 16.31 -1.81 -20.85
C GLU A 178 15.11 -1.91 -19.89
N ALA A 179 13.90 -2.02 -20.43
CA ALA A 179 12.71 -2.25 -19.64
C ALA A 179 12.72 -3.63 -18.97
N GLY A 180 13.24 -4.67 -19.62
CA GLY A 180 13.42 -5.99 -19.04
C GLY A 180 14.40 -5.99 -17.88
N GLU A 181 15.53 -5.27 -18.00
CA GLU A 181 16.49 -5.04 -16.92
C GLU A 181 15.83 -4.28 -15.76
N ARG A 182 15.01 -3.27 -16.05
CA ARG A 182 14.25 -2.52 -15.03
C ARG A 182 13.21 -3.40 -14.32
N ILE A 183 12.48 -4.23 -15.05
CA ILE A 183 11.53 -5.19 -14.47
C ILE A 183 12.27 -6.21 -13.61
N HIS A 184 13.43 -6.69 -14.05
CA HIS A 184 14.25 -7.62 -13.27
C HIS A 184 14.71 -6.99 -11.95
N GLY A 185 15.16 -5.73 -11.97
CA GLY A 185 15.49 -4.98 -10.76
C GLY A 185 14.29 -4.81 -9.82
N LEU A 186 13.11 -4.46 -10.37
CA LEU A 186 11.88 -4.34 -9.57
C LEU A 186 11.42 -5.67 -8.95
N VAL A 187 11.72 -6.80 -9.61
CA VAL A 187 11.44 -8.14 -9.08
C VAL A 187 12.46 -8.55 -8.02
N GLU A 188 13.74 -8.24 -8.21
CA GLU A 188 14.77 -8.46 -7.18
C GLU A 188 14.51 -7.63 -5.92
N ASP A 189 14.06 -6.39 -6.08
CA ASP A 189 13.69 -5.50 -4.96
C ASP A 189 12.47 -6.01 -4.16
N ASN A 190 11.66 -6.89 -4.74
CA ASN A 190 10.50 -7.48 -4.07
C ASN A 190 10.83 -8.78 -3.31
N ARG A 191 12.06 -9.30 -3.44
CA ARG A 191 12.53 -10.49 -2.72
C ARG A 191 12.94 -10.16 -1.29
#